data_AF-A0A7X8X3Y4-F1
#
_entry.id   AF-A0A7X8X3Y4-F1
#
_cell.length_a   1.000
_cell.length_b   1.000
_cell.length_c   1.000
_cell.angle_alpha   90.00
_cell.angle_beta   90.00
_cell.angle_gamma   90.00
#
_symmetry.space_group_name_H-M   'P 1'
#
loop_
_entity.id
_entity.type
_entity.pdbx_description
1 polymer ?
#
loop_
_entity_poly.entity_id
_entity_poly.type
_entity_poly.pdbx_seq_one_letter_code
_entity_poly.pdbx_strand_id
1 'polypeptide(L)'
;DWLFPLLGKGLEPIMKNCLLHTSDFLEINLLLVLSNICFPNQIKKISVQSILIATVIFFSSVLTYILTFPPLVGEEPYLPLYMMARSVYLGRFIQRIEAIFLFFWVFAGYLWMSTGVFGICHITADTLKLPDYRPLILPTAIIITALSFIPANLPDTVIWANNFYFRIVSISILAIPAMLLLAAKARGKGAKPGAKSKTS
;
A
#
# COMPACT_ATOMS: atom_id res chain seq x y z
N ASP A 1 28.63 -12.03 -5.72
CA ASP A 1 28.09 -13.41 -5.79
C ASP A 1 26.68 -13.60 -5.24
N TRP A 2 26.16 -12.73 -4.36
CA TRP A 2 24.86 -12.98 -3.70
C TRP A 2 23.62 -12.63 -4.54
N LEU A 3 23.81 -11.94 -5.68
CA LEU A 3 22.73 -11.49 -6.56
C LEU A 3 22.25 -12.58 -7.54
N PHE A 4 23.04 -13.64 -7.72
CA PHE A 4 22.75 -14.70 -8.67
C PHE A 4 22.22 -15.95 -7.93
N PRO A 5 21.18 -16.60 -8.46
CA PRO A 5 20.47 -16.31 -9.71
C PRO A 5 19.41 -15.20 -9.57
N LEU A 6 19.41 -14.22 -10.50
CA LEU A 6 18.46 -13.09 -10.53
C LEU A 6 16.98 -13.51 -10.55
N LEU A 7 16.68 -14.69 -11.11
CA LEU A 7 15.32 -15.24 -11.21
C LEU A 7 14.99 -16.26 -10.12
N GLY A 8 15.92 -16.56 -9.20
CA GLY A 8 15.69 -17.47 -8.08
C GLY A 8 15.01 -18.79 -8.49
N LYS A 9 13.78 -18.98 -8.01
CA LYS A 9 12.91 -20.16 -8.24
C LYS A 9 12.15 -20.14 -9.58
N GLY A 10 12.42 -19.18 -10.47
CA GLY A 10 11.76 -19.00 -11.78
C GLY A 10 10.74 -17.86 -11.81
N LEU A 11 10.21 -17.53 -13.01
CA LEU A 11 9.24 -16.43 -13.19
C LEU A 11 7.85 -16.71 -12.60
N GLU A 12 7.41 -17.97 -12.61
CA GLU A 12 6.09 -18.37 -12.12
C GLU A 12 5.87 -17.99 -10.64
N PRO A 13 6.75 -18.34 -9.69
CA PRO A 13 6.58 -17.94 -8.30
C PRO A 13 6.67 -16.43 -8.12
N ILE A 14 7.48 -15.71 -8.91
CA ILE A 14 7.57 -14.24 -8.85
C ILE A 14 6.21 -13.63 -9.20
N MET A 15 5.62 -14.04 -10.32
CA MET A 15 4.31 -13.55 -10.76
C MET A 15 3.21 -13.84 -9.75
N LYS A 16 3.19 -15.05 -9.17
CA LYS A 16 2.22 -15.41 -8.12
C LYS A 16 2.36 -14.51 -6.88
N ASN A 17 3.59 -14.27 -6.41
CA ASN A 17 3.82 -13.40 -5.26
C ASN A 17 3.49 -11.94 -5.59
N CYS A 18 3.85 -11.42 -6.77
CA CYS A 18 3.45 -10.08 -7.20
C CYS A 18 1.92 -9.89 -7.17
N LEU A 19 1.17 -10.90 -7.63
CA LEU A 19 -0.29 -10.85 -7.63
C LEU A 19 -0.87 -10.85 -6.21
N LEU A 20 -0.27 -11.63 -5.31
CA LEU A 20 -0.68 -11.70 -3.89
C LEU A 20 -0.33 -10.43 -3.11
N HIS A 21 0.77 -9.75 -3.45
CA HIS A 21 1.23 -8.53 -2.78
C HIS A 21 0.76 -7.24 -3.47
N THR A 22 -0.11 -7.34 -4.48
CA THR A 22 -0.71 -6.14 -5.10
C THR A 22 -1.56 -5.35 -4.08
N SER A 23 -2.02 -6.02 -3.01
CA SER A 23 -2.74 -5.39 -1.89
C SER A 23 -2.03 -4.22 -1.24
N ASP A 24 -0.71 -4.30 -1.13
CA ASP A 24 0.09 -3.32 -0.39
C ASP A 24 0.06 -1.93 -1.03
N PHE A 25 -0.37 -1.86 -2.30
CA PHE A 25 -0.47 -0.63 -3.07
C PHE A 25 -1.90 -0.08 -3.12
N LEU A 26 -2.81 -0.51 -2.24
CA LEU A 26 -4.19 0.02 -2.15
C LEU A 26 -4.21 1.54 -2.06
N GLU A 27 -3.28 2.14 -1.32
CA GLU A 27 -3.17 3.58 -1.12
C GLU A 27 -2.91 4.36 -2.41
N ILE A 28 -2.27 3.75 -3.41
CA ILE A 28 -2.08 4.37 -4.72
C ILE A 28 -3.44 4.64 -5.38
N ASN A 29 -4.44 3.77 -5.16
CA ASN A 29 -5.82 4.02 -5.63
C ASN A 29 -6.46 5.19 -4.87
N LEU A 30 -6.18 5.33 -3.58
CA LEU A 30 -6.70 6.42 -2.77
C LEU A 30 -6.10 7.77 -3.19
N LEU A 31 -4.80 7.80 -3.48
CA LEU A 31 -4.09 8.94 -4.09
C LEU A 31 -4.64 9.28 -5.48
N LEU A 32 -5.01 8.28 -6.30
CA LEU A 32 -5.64 8.50 -7.61
C LEU A 32 -7.00 9.17 -7.46
N VAL A 33 -7.83 8.72 -6.51
CA VAL A 33 -9.13 9.32 -6.22
C VAL A 33 -8.97 10.75 -5.71
N LEU A 34 -8.03 10.99 -4.79
CA LEU A 34 -7.76 12.33 -4.27
C LEU A 34 -7.26 13.29 -5.37
N SER A 35 -6.34 12.81 -6.21
CA SER A 35 -5.83 13.58 -7.36
C SER A 35 -6.92 13.90 -8.37
N ASN A 36 -7.95 13.05 -8.53
CA ASN A 36 -9.07 13.31 -9.41
C ASN A 36 -9.95 14.47 -8.92
N ILE A 37 -10.09 14.61 -7.60
CA ILE A 37 -10.87 15.68 -6.97
C ILE A 37 -10.12 17.02 -7.08
N CYS A 38 -8.80 17.03 -6.84
CA CYS A 38 -8.02 18.27 -6.79
C CYS A 38 -7.52 18.75 -8.17
N PHE A 39 -7.09 17.85 -9.06
CA PHE A 39 -6.43 18.22 -10.33
C PHE A 39 -6.82 17.30 -11.50
N PRO A 40 -8.06 17.39 -12.01
CA PRO A 40 -8.59 16.43 -12.99
C PRO A 40 -7.83 16.39 -14.32
N ASN A 41 -7.24 17.51 -14.75
CA ASN A 41 -6.56 17.63 -16.04
C ASN A 41 -5.14 17.06 -16.07
N GLN A 42 -4.52 16.77 -14.92
CA GLN A 42 -3.11 16.34 -14.84
C GLN A 42 -2.91 14.95 -14.21
N ILE A 43 -3.99 14.24 -13.87
CA ILE A 43 -3.96 12.95 -13.17
C ILE A 43 -2.99 11.97 -13.82
N LYS A 44 -3.09 11.76 -15.14
CA LYS A 44 -2.25 10.77 -15.85
C LYS A 44 -0.76 11.04 -15.65
N LYS A 45 -0.35 12.31 -15.70
CA LYS A 45 1.06 12.69 -15.56
C LYS A 45 1.51 12.53 -14.11
N ILE A 46 0.71 13.02 -13.17
CA ILE A 46 1.01 12.96 -11.73
C ILE A 46 1.08 11.50 -11.27
N SER A 47 0.09 10.67 -11.61
CA SER A 47 0.07 9.26 -11.22
C SER A 47 1.27 8.49 -11.75
N VAL A 48 1.63 8.67 -13.03
CA VAL A 48 2.79 7.98 -13.62
C VAL A 48 4.09 8.44 -12.96
N GLN A 49 4.25 9.74 -12.71
CA GLN A 49 5.44 10.26 -12.04
C GLN A 49 5.57 9.73 -10.61
N SER A 50 4.48 9.73 -9.84
CA SER A 50 4.47 9.21 -8.46
C SER A 50 4.81 7.72 -8.40
N ILE A 51 4.22 6.90 -9.29
CA ILE A 51 4.50 5.46 -9.35
C ILE A 51 5.97 5.21 -9.72
N LEU A 52 6.50 5.97 -10.68
CA LEU A 52 7.89 5.81 -11.13
C LEU A 52 8.86 6.17 -10.01
N ILE A 53 8.64 7.28 -9.31
CA ILE A 53 9.46 7.70 -8.16
C ILE A 53 9.40 6.64 -7.05
N ALA A 54 8.20 6.17 -6.70
CA ALA A 54 8.04 5.12 -5.68
C ALA A 54 8.79 3.84 -6.08
N THR A 55 8.67 3.41 -7.34
CA THR A 55 9.33 2.21 -7.85
C THR A 55 10.86 2.32 -7.74
N VAL A 56 11.44 3.46 -8.13
CA VAL A 56 12.89 3.69 -8.02
C VAL A 56 13.36 3.64 -6.56
N ILE A 57 12.62 4.28 -5.65
CA ILE A 57 12.95 4.29 -4.22
C ILE A 57 12.88 2.87 -3.64
N PHE A 58 11.79 2.14 -3.88
CA PHE A 58 11.62 0.76 -3.42
C PHE A 58 12.69 -0.17 -4.01
N PHE A 59 12.94 -0.08 -5.31
CA PHE A 59 13.94 -0.89 -5.98
C PHE A 59 15.34 -0.67 -5.40
N SER A 60 15.73 0.59 -5.21
CA SER A 60 17.03 0.93 -4.60
C SER A 60 17.16 0.41 -3.16
N SER A 61 16.08 0.44 -2.38
CA SER A 61 16.04 -0.04 -1.01
C SER A 61 16.20 -1.57 -0.94
N VAL A 62 15.44 -2.31 -1.75
CA VAL A 62 15.53 -3.78 -1.83
C VAL A 62 16.89 -4.23 -2.36
N LEU A 63 17.43 -3.53 -3.36
CA LEU A 63 18.75 -3.84 -3.90
C LEU A 63 19.84 -3.66 -2.84
N THR A 64 19.79 -2.56 -2.08
CA THR A 64 20.74 -2.32 -0.98
C THR A 64 20.63 -3.40 0.10
N TYR A 65 19.42 -3.91 0.37
CA TYR A 65 19.19 -4.97 1.35
C TYR A 65 19.86 -6.28 0.96
N ILE A 66 19.60 -6.73 -0.26
CA ILE A 66 20.14 -8.00 -0.79
C ILE A 66 21.68 -7.96 -0.85
N LEU A 67 22.26 -6.79 -1.09
CA LEU A 67 23.72 -6.61 -1.13
C LEU A 67 24.36 -6.57 0.27
N THR A 68 23.61 -6.22 1.31
CA THR A 68 24.14 -6.03 2.66
C THR A 68 23.96 -7.27 3.54
N PHE A 69 22.85 -8.00 3.40
CA PHE A 69 22.50 -9.12 4.27
C PHE A 69 22.47 -10.46 3.52
N PRO A 70 22.99 -11.56 4.11
CA PRO A 70 22.83 -12.89 3.55
C PRO A 70 21.35 -13.31 3.47
N PRO A 71 20.96 -14.15 2.51
CA PRO A 71 19.56 -14.57 2.32
C PRO A 71 18.91 -15.21 3.56
N LEU A 72 19.72 -15.88 4.40
CA LEU A 72 19.27 -16.55 5.64
C LEU A 72 18.79 -15.59 6.73
N VAL A 73 19.23 -14.32 6.71
CA VAL A 73 18.72 -13.28 7.63
C VAL A 73 17.36 -12.74 7.15
N GLY A 74 17.04 -12.92 5.86
CA GLY A 74 15.73 -12.54 5.31
C GLY A 74 14.57 -13.45 5.74
N GLU A 75 14.85 -14.55 6.42
CA GLU A 75 13.83 -15.42 7.02
C GLU A 75 13.38 -14.95 8.40
N GLU A 76 14.07 -13.99 9.03
CA GLU A 76 13.51 -13.29 10.18
C GLU A 76 12.44 -12.30 9.69
N PRO A 77 11.15 -12.53 9.98
CA PRO A 77 10.07 -11.76 9.35
C PRO A 77 9.97 -10.32 9.86
N TYR A 78 10.78 -9.94 10.85
CA TYR A 78 10.59 -8.72 11.62
C TYR A 78 11.65 -7.66 11.26
N LEU A 79 11.25 -6.81 10.32
CA LEU A 79 11.84 -5.51 9.98
C LEU A 79 13.24 -5.54 9.33
N PRO A 80 13.34 -6.01 8.07
CA PRO A 80 14.54 -5.87 7.23
C PRO A 80 15.14 -4.46 7.23
N LEU A 81 14.28 -3.44 7.11
CA LEU A 81 14.67 -2.03 7.11
C LEU A 81 15.23 -1.56 8.45
N TYR A 82 14.75 -2.10 9.56
CA TYR A 82 15.29 -1.79 10.88
C TYR A 82 16.69 -2.39 11.06
N MET A 83 16.89 -3.64 10.62
CA MET A 83 18.21 -4.27 10.62
C MET A 83 19.21 -3.49 9.75
N MET A 84 18.75 -2.98 8.61
CA MET A 84 19.54 -2.04 7.80
C MET A 84 19.84 -0.74 8.54
N ALA A 85 18.85 -0.10 9.14
CA ALA A 85 19.07 1.16 9.88
C ALA A 85 20.07 0.97 11.04
N ARG A 86 20.08 -0.21 11.66
CA ARG A 86 21.03 -0.59 12.71
C ARG A 86 22.44 -0.86 12.20
N SER A 87 22.60 -1.33 10.96
CA SER A 87 23.92 -1.60 10.36
C SER A 87 24.62 -0.35 9.84
N VAL A 88 23.91 0.78 9.71
CA VAL A 88 24.50 2.06 9.29
C VAL A 88 25.32 2.68 10.41
N TYR A 89 26.64 2.58 10.31
CA TYR A 89 27.60 3.27 11.17
C TYR A 89 28.22 4.47 10.44
N LEU A 90 27.78 5.70 10.74
CA LEU A 90 28.44 6.93 10.27
C LEU A 90 29.51 7.37 11.29
N GLY A 91 30.67 6.70 11.24
CA GLY A 91 31.85 7.06 12.02
C GLY A 91 31.66 7.02 13.55
N ARG A 92 32.36 7.91 14.27
CA ARG A 92 32.36 7.97 15.75
C ARG A 92 31.19 8.77 16.37
N PHE A 93 30.45 9.53 15.57
CA PHE A 93 29.49 10.53 16.08
C PHE A 93 28.02 10.18 15.87
N ILE A 94 27.67 9.45 14.81
CA ILE A 94 26.27 9.10 14.52
C ILE A 94 26.12 7.57 14.50
N GLN A 95 25.93 7.00 15.68
CA GLN A 95 25.76 5.56 15.90
C GLN A 95 24.31 5.12 16.15
N ARG A 96 23.38 6.08 16.39
CA ARG A 96 21.96 5.79 16.71
C ARG A 96 20.99 6.32 15.66
N ILE A 97 21.30 6.10 14.38
CA ILE A 97 20.41 6.46 13.25
C ILE A 97 19.10 5.67 13.31
N GLU A 98 19.17 4.45 13.85
CA GLU A 98 18.04 3.58 14.11
C GLU A 98 16.90 4.26 14.89
N ALA A 99 17.21 5.08 15.91
CA ALA A 99 16.20 5.77 16.71
C ALA A 99 15.42 6.83 15.90
N ILE A 100 16.12 7.55 15.02
CA ILE A 100 15.51 8.54 14.12
C ILE A 100 14.63 7.82 13.10
N PHE A 101 15.11 6.70 12.54
CA PHE A 101 14.33 5.87 11.64
C PHE A 101 13.04 5.36 12.30
N LEU A 102 13.13 4.80 13.51
CA LEU A 102 11.97 4.34 14.26
C LEU A 102 10.95 5.46 14.53
N PHE A 103 11.42 6.66 14.86
CA PHE A 103 10.53 7.80 15.06
C PHE A 103 9.72 8.13 13.80
N PHE A 104 10.38 8.25 12.65
CA PHE A 104 9.70 8.50 11.38
C PHE A 104 8.79 7.34 10.97
N TRP A 105 9.22 6.11 11.23
CA TRP A 105 8.45 4.91 10.89
C TRP A 105 7.18 4.80 11.72
N VAL A 106 7.24 5.04 13.04
CA VAL A 106 6.06 5.08 13.93
C VAL A 106 5.13 6.23 13.52
N PHE A 107 5.68 7.40 13.23
CA PHE A 107 4.88 8.55 12.78
C PHE A 107 4.17 8.28 11.45
N ALA A 108 4.86 7.68 10.48
CA ALA A 108 4.26 7.25 9.22
C ALA A 108 3.17 6.20 9.43
N GLY A 109 3.42 5.21 10.30
CA GLY A 109 2.44 4.20 10.68
C GLY A 109 1.20 4.81 11.35
N TYR A 110 1.37 5.85 12.17
CA TYR A 110 0.27 6.57 12.78
C TYR A 110 -0.59 7.31 11.74
N LEU A 111 0.04 8.04 10.81
CA LEU A 111 -0.66 8.70 9.71
C LEU A 111 -1.40 7.70 8.82
N TRP A 112 -0.78 6.57 8.55
CA TRP A 112 -1.35 5.48 7.78
C TRP A 112 -2.61 4.92 8.46
N MET A 113 -2.52 4.56 9.75
CA MET A 113 -3.66 4.10 10.54
C MET A 113 -4.78 5.13 10.60
N SER A 114 -4.44 6.41 10.84
CA SER A 114 -5.41 7.51 10.92
C SER A 114 -6.19 7.66 9.61
N THR A 115 -5.49 7.62 8.47
CA THR A 115 -6.10 7.71 7.14
C THR A 115 -7.00 6.51 6.86
N GLY A 116 -6.58 5.31 7.27
CA GLY A 116 -7.38 4.09 7.14
C GLY A 116 -8.69 4.15 7.94
N VAL A 117 -8.64 4.55 9.21
CA VAL A 117 -9.84 4.72 10.05
C VAL A 117 -10.77 5.77 9.48
N PHE A 118 -10.23 6.91 9.02
CA PHE A 118 -11.01 7.94 8.35
C PHE A 118 -11.72 7.40 7.10
N GLY A 119 -10.99 6.69 6.23
CA GLY A 119 -11.54 6.09 5.02
C GLY A 119 -12.68 5.11 5.30
N ILE A 120 -12.50 4.22 6.28
CA ILE A 120 -13.54 3.25 6.68
C ILE A 120 -14.77 3.99 7.21
N CYS A 121 -14.60 4.98 8.09
CA CYS A 121 -15.71 5.75 8.65
C CYS A 121 -16.48 6.50 7.56
N HIS A 122 -15.77 7.12 6.61
CA HIS A 122 -16.37 7.88 5.53
C HIS A 122 -17.15 6.98 4.56
N ILE A 123 -16.54 5.88 4.10
CA ILE A 123 -17.20 4.91 3.21
C ILE A 123 -18.45 4.30 3.88
N THR A 124 -18.35 3.99 5.18
CA THR A 124 -19.46 3.40 5.94
C THR A 124 -20.59 4.43 6.12
N ALA A 125 -20.25 5.69 6.41
CA ALA A 125 -21.23 6.77 6.50
C ALA A 125 -21.96 6.98 5.16
N ASP A 126 -21.23 7.01 4.04
CA ASP A 126 -21.82 7.15 2.70
C ASP A 126 -22.71 5.95 2.33
N THR A 127 -22.27 4.73 2.66
CA THR A 127 -23.04 3.49 2.38
C THR A 127 -24.35 3.47 3.17
N LEU A 128 -24.34 3.95 4.42
CA LEU A 128 -25.51 4.07 5.29
C LEU A 128 -26.29 5.38 5.07
N LYS A 129 -25.83 6.26 4.17
CA LYS A 129 -26.38 7.60 3.91
C LYS A 129 -26.51 8.46 5.18
N LEU A 130 -25.53 8.35 6.08
CA LEU A 130 -25.44 9.13 7.30
C LEU A 130 -24.92 10.54 6.98
N PRO A 131 -25.45 11.59 7.63
CA PRO A 131 -25.02 12.97 7.39
C PRO A 131 -23.61 13.25 7.92
N ASP A 132 -23.15 12.50 8.93
CA ASP A 132 -21.86 12.71 9.58
C ASP A 132 -21.12 11.39 9.85
N TYR A 133 -19.81 11.38 9.60
CA TYR A 133 -18.91 10.25 9.86
C TYR A 133 -18.36 10.22 11.29
N ARG A 134 -18.40 11.35 12.01
CA ARG A 134 -17.86 11.52 13.37
C ARG A 134 -18.36 10.47 14.39
N PRO A 135 -19.67 10.13 14.45
CA PRO A 135 -20.14 9.14 15.43
C PRO A 135 -19.64 7.73 15.15
N LEU A 136 -19.16 7.42 13.93
CA LEU A 136 -18.64 6.10 13.57
C LEU A 136 -17.18 5.90 13.99
N ILE A 137 -16.46 6.96 14.34
CA ILE A 137 -15.05 6.88 14.75
C ILE A 137 -14.90 6.02 16.00
N LEU A 138 -15.78 6.18 16.98
CA LEU A 138 -15.70 5.45 18.25
C LEU A 138 -16.05 3.95 18.09
N PRO A 139 -17.16 3.56 17.43
CA PRO A 139 -17.44 2.16 17.11
C PRO A 139 -16.34 1.47 16.30
N THR A 140 -15.81 2.15 15.28
CA THR A 140 -14.76 1.56 14.43
C THR A 140 -13.46 1.37 15.21
N ALA A 141 -13.05 2.33 16.05
CA ALA A 141 -11.89 2.19 16.91
C ALA A 141 -12.03 1.00 17.89
N ILE A 142 -13.22 0.81 18.48
CA ILE A 142 -13.50 -0.33 19.38
C ILE A 142 -13.39 -1.65 18.62
N ILE A 143 -13.98 -1.75 17.43
CA ILE A 143 -13.93 -2.96 16.60
C ILE A 143 -12.48 -3.28 16.21
N ILE A 144 -11.72 -2.28 15.75
CA ILE A 144 -10.31 -2.46 15.38
C ILE A 144 -9.49 -2.93 16.58
N THR A 145 -9.72 -2.33 17.75
CA THR A 145 -9.04 -2.72 18.99
C THR A 145 -9.40 -4.16 19.39
N ALA A 146 -10.67 -4.55 19.30
CA ALA A 146 -11.11 -5.91 19.59
C ALA A 146 -10.50 -6.93 18.61
N LEU A 147 -10.44 -6.60 17.32
CA LEU A 147 -9.79 -7.44 16.30
C LEU A 147 -8.29 -7.58 16.53
N SER A 148 -7.64 -6.55 17.10
CA SER A 148 -6.21 -6.59 17.41
C SER A 148 -5.83 -7.63 18.48
N PHE A 149 -6.79 -8.09 19.29
CA PHE A 149 -6.57 -9.13 20.30
C PHE A 149 -6.78 -10.56 19.79
N ILE A 150 -7.19 -10.74 18.53
CA ILE A 150 -7.39 -12.08 17.94
C ILE A 150 -6.08 -12.87 17.83
N PRO A 151 -4.98 -12.31 17.27
CA PRO A 151 -3.73 -13.03 17.24
C PRO A 151 -3.04 -13.00 18.62
N ALA A 152 -2.73 -14.17 19.17
CA ALA A 152 -2.11 -14.31 20.48
C ALA A 152 -0.65 -13.84 20.52
N ASN A 153 0.05 -13.93 19.39
CA ASN A 153 1.47 -13.59 19.28
C ASN A 153 1.78 -12.81 18.00
N LEU A 154 2.90 -12.08 18.03
CA LEU A 154 3.40 -11.31 16.89
C LEU A 154 3.65 -12.18 15.63
N PRO A 155 4.28 -13.37 15.71
CA PRO A 155 4.50 -14.20 14.53
C PRO A 155 3.20 -14.72 13.90
N ASP A 156 2.23 -15.10 14.74
CA ASP A 156 0.91 -15.54 14.30
C ASP A 156 0.18 -14.41 13.56
N THR A 157 0.35 -13.16 14.00
CA THR A 157 -0.19 -11.97 13.34
C THR A 157 0.34 -11.83 11.92
N VAL A 158 1.64 -12.04 11.71
CA VAL A 158 2.28 -11.94 10.39
C VAL A 158 1.76 -13.03 9.45
N ILE A 159 1.66 -14.28 9.94
CA ILE A 159 1.13 -15.40 9.14
C ILE A 159 -0.34 -15.15 8.77
N TRP A 160 -1.12 -14.61 9.71
CA TRP A 160 -2.54 -14.29 9.50
C TRP A 160 -2.72 -13.16 8.49
N ALA A 161 -1.93 -12.09 8.61
CA ALA A 161 -1.89 -11.00 7.63
C ALA A 161 -1.48 -11.52 6.24
N ASN A 162 -0.43 -12.35 6.17
CA ASN A 162 0.08 -12.81 4.89
C ASN A 162 -0.90 -13.73 4.14
N ASN A 163 -1.59 -14.62 4.85
CA ASN A 163 -2.50 -15.58 4.23
C ASN A 163 -3.92 -15.04 4.00
N PHE A 164 -4.46 -14.29 4.97
CA PHE A 164 -5.86 -13.87 4.95
C PHE A 164 -6.01 -12.48 4.33
N TYR A 165 -5.27 -11.50 4.85
CA TYR A 165 -5.40 -10.10 4.44
C TYR A 165 -4.94 -9.92 2.99
N PHE A 166 -3.71 -10.32 2.65
CA PHE A 166 -3.20 -10.12 1.28
C PHE A 166 -3.98 -10.89 0.23
N ARG A 167 -4.49 -12.09 0.53
CA ARG A 167 -5.24 -12.87 -0.47
C ARG A 167 -6.60 -12.26 -0.78
N ILE A 168 -7.36 -11.85 0.24
CA ILE A 168 -8.72 -11.33 0.07
C ILE A 168 -8.69 -9.90 -0.49
N VAL A 169 -7.79 -9.07 0.02
CA VAL A 169 -7.68 -7.67 -0.38
C VAL A 169 -7.15 -7.56 -1.82
N SER A 170 -6.25 -8.47 -2.25
CA SER A 170 -5.70 -8.45 -3.61
C SER A 170 -6.76 -8.73 -4.66
N ILE A 171 -7.62 -9.70 -4.38
CA ILE A 171 -8.75 -10.03 -5.24
C ILE A 171 -9.68 -8.81 -5.33
N SER A 172 -9.95 -8.15 -4.21
CA SER A 172 -10.83 -6.97 -4.17
C SER A 172 -10.26 -5.78 -4.95
N ILE A 173 -8.96 -5.51 -4.82
CA ILE A 173 -8.27 -4.42 -5.50
C ILE A 173 -8.16 -4.63 -7.00
N LEU A 174 -7.96 -5.86 -7.46
CA LEU A 174 -7.97 -6.15 -8.90
C LEU A 174 -9.41 -6.21 -9.44
N ALA A 175 -10.36 -6.69 -8.64
CA ALA A 175 -11.75 -6.83 -9.05
C ALA A 175 -12.43 -5.47 -9.27
N ILE A 176 -12.18 -4.47 -8.43
CA ILE A 176 -12.86 -3.16 -8.54
C ILE A 176 -12.52 -2.45 -9.88
N PRO A 177 -11.25 -2.23 -10.27
CA PRO A 177 -10.91 -1.65 -11.56
C PRO A 177 -11.30 -2.54 -12.74
N ALA A 178 -11.21 -3.87 -12.60
CA ALA A 178 -11.65 -4.79 -13.65
C ALA A 178 -13.16 -4.69 -13.89
N MET A 179 -13.97 -4.65 -12.84
CA MET A 179 -15.42 -4.42 -12.94
C MET A 179 -15.72 -3.04 -13.53
N LEU A 180 -14.98 -2.00 -13.13
CA LEU A 180 -15.16 -0.65 -13.66
C LEU A 180 -14.81 -0.56 -15.16
N LEU A 181 -13.75 -1.26 -15.58
CA LEU A 181 -13.37 -1.41 -16.99
C LEU A 181 -14.39 -2.21 -17.79
N LEU A 182 -14.92 -3.30 -17.23
CA LEU A 182 -15.98 -4.09 -17.86
C LEU A 182 -17.28 -3.28 -17.98
N ALA A 183 -17.66 -2.53 -16.95
CA ALA A 183 -18.80 -1.62 -16.98
C ALA A 183 -18.59 -0.47 -17.98
N ALA A 184 -17.37 0.09 -18.05
CA ALA A 184 -17.02 1.11 -19.04
C ALA A 184 -17.04 0.56 -20.46
N LYS A 185 -16.57 -0.67 -20.68
CA LYS A 185 -16.62 -1.36 -21.98
C LYS A 185 -18.05 -1.74 -22.37
N ALA A 186 -18.89 -2.11 -21.41
CA ALA A 186 -20.32 -2.37 -21.60
C ALA A 186 -21.10 -1.08 -21.91
N ARG A 187 -20.76 0.06 -21.28
CA ARG A 187 -21.30 1.38 -21.63
C ARG A 187 -20.66 1.99 -22.89
N GLY A 188 -19.50 1.48 -23.30
CA GLY A 188 -18.59 2.03 -24.30
C GLY A 188 -18.80 1.58 -25.74
N LYS A 189 -20.04 1.19 -26.11
CA LYS A 189 -20.56 1.36 -27.49
C LYS A 189 -21.60 2.48 -27.60
N GLY A 190 -21.92 3.21 -26.51
CA GLY A 190 -23.05 4.15 -26.47
C GLY A 190 -22.74 5.63 -26.24
N ALA A 191 -21.51 6.04 -25.93
CA ALA A 191 -21.20 7.45 -25.67
C ALA A 191 -20.11 7.97 -26.61
N LYS A 192 -20.54 8.39 -27.81
CA LYS A 192 -19.75 9.33 -28.63
C LYS A 192 -19.59 10.64 -27.83
N PRO A 193 -18.40 11.26 -27.79
CA PRO A 193 -18.21 12.56 -27.16
C PRO A 193 -18.93 13.62 -27.99
N GLY A 194 -20.11 14.02 -27.52
CA GLY A 194 -20.97 15.00 -28.18
C GLY A 194 -20.61 16.44 -27.80
N ALA A 195 -20.28 17.19 -28.86
CA ALA A 195 -20.65 18.58 -29.10
C ALA A 195 -20.06 19.69 -28.21
N LYS A 196 -19.15 20.43 -28.84
CA LYS A 196 -18.93 21.87 -28.65
C LYS A 196 -20.29 22.59 -28.49
N SER A 197 -20.47 23.38 -27.43
CA SER A 197 -21.38 24.53 -27.46
C SER A 197 -20.56 25.82 -27.38
N LYS A 198 -20.40 26.46 -28.53
CA LYS A 198 -20.11 27.89 -28.67
C LYS A 198 -21.13 28.41 -29.66
N THR A 199 -22.16 29.08 -29.16
CA THR A 199 -22.93 30.13 -29.86
C THR A 199 -23.88 30.75 -28.84
N SER A 200 -23.53 31.92 -28.32
CA SER A 200 -24.22 33.16 -28.67
C SER A 200 -23.36 34.36 -28.31
#